data_AF-A0A8T5LZU0-F1
#
_entry.id   AF-A0A8T5LZU0-F1
#
_cell.length_a   1.000
_cell.length_b   1.000
_cell.length_c   1.000
_cell.angle_alpha   90.00
_cell.angle_beta   90.00
_cell.angle_gamma   90.00
#
_symmetry.space_group_name_H-M   'P 1'
#
loop_
_entity.id
_entity.type
_entity.pdbx_description
1 polymer ?
#
loop_
_entity_poly.entity_id
_entity_poly.type
_entity_poly.pdbx_seq_one_letter_code
_entity_poly.pdbx_strand_id
1 'polypeptide(L)'
;MWAKIKWIDPFTYSDLLLKKINPSEHWSVKFGVELGTAFLSAFVLYTIVGLIMGSSMPLVIVVSGSMEPVLHRGDVVLLKGVQTIDDLKTQEVTINRNLKGLGFWDFGHVNYYPDPGAIPLNSNLPGQRTGRGVYSITIEDQNYRFQTDGDIIVYFSHMTGRMPEAIIHRAVLKIKALDGEYVLTKGDANPPFDQDCGRVITGIPEYPCITLYPIPIEEIQGKSAGFVPLIGFVKLVLVDDLTQFLQGCPKTLSCPTGCCFP
;
A
#
# COMPACT_ATOMS: atom_id res chain seq x y z
N MET A 1 -12.77 39.13 -2.69
CA MET A 1 -12.20 37.77 -2.76
C MET A 1 -12.87 36.84 -1.73
N TRP A 2 -12.87 37.19 -0.45
CA TRP A 2 -13.48 36.43 0.67
C TRP A 2 -14.98 36.08 0.52
N ALA A 3 -15.81 36.96 -0.04
CA ALA A 3 -17.25 36.73 -0.19
C ALA A 3 -17.64 35.59 -1.16
N LYS A 4 -16.72 35.15 -2.04
CA LYS A 4 -16.96 34.01 -2.96
C LYS A 4 -16.53 32.68 -2.34
N ILE A 5 -15.53 32.70 -1.45
CA ILE A 5 -14.94 31.50 -0.82
C ILE A 5 -15.90 30.90 0.21
N LYS A 6 -16.70 31.73 0.90
CA LYS A 6 -17.68 31.26 1.89
C LYS A 6 -18.67 30.22 1.35
N TRP A 7 -19.00 30.23 0.06
CA TRP A 7 -19.96 29.27 -0.50
C TRP A 7 -19.35 27.89 -0.81
N ILE A 8 -18.02 27.77 -0.74
CA ILE A 8 -17.29 26.50 -0.86
C ILE A 8 -17.03 25.92 0.54
N ASP A 9 -17.02 26.75 1.57
CA ASP A 9 -16.88 26.31 2.96
C ASP A 9 -18.13 25.54 3.41
N PRO A 10 -18.02 24.24 3.72
CA PRO A 10 -19.16 23.46 4.18
C PRO A 10 -19.80 24.01 5.47
N PHE A 11 -19.02 24.69 6.33
CA PHE A 11 -19.53 25.24 7.58
C PHE A 11 -20.42 26.47 7.38
N THR A 12 -20.34 27.14 6.22
CA THR A 12 -21.28 28.22 5.89
C THR A 12 -22.72 27.68 5.80
N TYR A 13 -22.92 26.44 5.35
CA TYR A 13 -24.25 25.83 5.29
C TYR A 13 -24.74 25.38 6.67
N SER A 14 -23.84 24.89 7.54
CA SER A 14 -24.20 24.59 8.93
C SER A 14 -24.59 25.85 9.69
N ASP A 15 -23.90 26.97 9.48
CA ASP A 15 -24.23 28.24 10.12
C ASP A 15 -25.61 28.76 9.73
N LEU A 16 -25.96 28.64 8.45
CA LEU A 16 -27.29 28.99 7.94
C LEU A 16 -28.38 28.08 8.56
N LEU A 17 -28.11 26.78 8.67
CA LEU A 17 -29.01 25.83 9.31
C LEU A 17 -29.21 26.15 10.80
N LEU A 18 -28.12 26.39 11.53
CA LEU A 18 -28.14 26.78 12.94
C LEU A 18 -28.92 28.08 13.15
N LYS A 19 -28.75 29.08 12.29
CA LYS A 19 -29.53 30.32 12.35
C LYS A 19 -31.04 30.08 12.18
N LYS A 20 -31.43 29.11 11.36
CA LYS A 20 -32.83 28.76 11.11
C LYS A 20 -33.46 27.97 12.26
N ILE A 21 -32.70 27.06 12.87
CA ILE A 21 -33.14 26.23 13.99
C ILE A 21 -33.15 27.04 15.31
N ASN A 22 -32.39 28.15 15.36
CA ASN A 22 -32.19 28.99 16.53
C ASN A 22 -31.95 28.16 17.82
N PRO A 23 -30.89 27.32 17.87
CA PRO A 23 -30.61 26.42 18.98
C PRO A 23 -30.04 27.16 20.20
N SER A 24 -30.50 28.38 20.48
CA SER A 24 -29.90 29.36 21.39
C SER A 24 -29.74 28.90 22.84
N GLU A 25 -30.16 27.68 23.20
CA GLU A 25 -30.02 27.16 24.56
C GLU A 25 -29.29 25.80 24.69
N HIS A 26 -29.01 25.08 23.60
CA HIS A 26 -28.45 23.73 23.72
C HIS A 26 -27.15 23.55 22.92
N TRP A 27 -26.03 23.67 23.62
CA TRP A 27 -24.67 23.46 23.09
C TRP A 27 -24.53 22.13 22.31
N SER A 28 -25.24 21.08 22.75
CA SER A 28 -25.24 19.77 22.11
C SER A 28 -25.84 19.77 20.71
N VAL A 29 -26.85 20.61 20.44
CA VAL A 29 -27.45 20.72 19.11
C VAL A 29 -26.47 21.38 18.14
N LYS A 30 -25.81 22.45 18.58
CA LYS A 30 -24.76 23.11 17.79
C LYS A 30 -23.62 22.15 17.48
N PHE A 31 -23.08 21.48 18.50
CA PHE A 31 -22.02 20.50 18.36
C PHE A 31 -22.40 19.36 17.40
N GLY A 32 -23.62 18.81 17.54
CA GLY A 32 -24.09 17.74 16.67
C GLY A 32 -24.21 18.15 15.19
N VAL A 33 -24.68 19.37 14.92
CA VAL A 33 -24.78 19.90 13.55
C VAL A 33 -23.40 20.13 12.94
N GLU A 34 -22.48 20.74 13.68
CA GLU A 34 -21.10 20.99 13.21
C GLU A 34 -20.35 19.69 12.96
N LEU A 35 -20.46 18.73 13.88
CA LEU A 35 -19.85 17.41 13.75
C LEU A 35 -20.42 16.64 12.55
N GLY A 36 -21.75 16.60 12.41
CA GLY A 36 -22.40 15.96 11.27
C GLY A 36 -22.01 16.60 9.94
N THR A 37 -21.89 17.94 9.91
CA THR A 37 -21.43 18.69 8.74
C THR A 37 -19.99 18.32 8.39
N ALA A 38 -19.09 18.23 9.38
CA ALA A 38 -17.70 17.84 9.15
C ALA A 38 -17.59 16.44 8.53
N PHE A 39 -18.29 15.44 9.08
CA PHE A 39 -18.28 14.09 8.53
C PHE A 39 -18.88 14.01 7.13
N LEU A 40 -20.03 14.65 6.90
CA LEU A 40 -20.66 14.67 5.58
C LEU A 40 -19.75 15.33 4.54
N SER A 41 -19.10 16.43 4.91
CA SER A 41 -18.20 17.16 4.02
C SER A 41 -16.96 16.36 3.69
N ALA A 42 -16.37 15.69 4.69
CA ALA A 42 -15.24 14.78 4.47
C ALA A 42 -15.63 13.60 3.56
N PHE A 43 -16.82 13.02 3.77
CA PHE A 43 -17.34 11.94 2.91
C PHE A 43 -17.53 12.42 1.47
N VAL A 44 -18.21 13.55 1.25
CA VAL A 44 -18.42 14.12 -0.09
C VAL A 44 -17.09 14.44 -0.76
N LEU A 45 -16.14 15.04 -0.04
CA LEU A 45 -14.81 15.33 -0.57
C LEU A 45 -14.10 14.04 -0.98
N TYR A 46 -14.07 13.03 -0.11
CA TYR A 46 -13.46 11.73 -0.40
C TYR A 46 -14.10 11.07 -1.64
N THR A 47 -15.43 11.10 -1.75
CA THR A 47 -16.15 10.58 -2.92
C THR A 47 -15.80 11.35 -4.20
N ILE A 48 -15.74 12.69 -4.14
CA ILE A 48 -15.37 13.51 -5.31
C ILE A 48 -13.94 13.18 -5.76
N VAL A 49 -12.99 13.06 -4.82
CA VAL A 49 -11.62 12.64 -5.17
C VAL A 49 -11.64 11.24 -5.79
N GLY A 50 -12.37 10.29 -5.22
CA GLY A 50 -12.52 8.94 -5.78
C GLY A 50 -13.04 8.93 -7.21
N LEU A 51 -14.06 9.74 -7.50
CA LEU A 51 -14.62 9.89 -8.84
C LEU A 51 -13.62 10.51 -9.83
N ILE A 52 -12.90 11.57 -9.44
CA ILE A 52 -11.90 12.23 -10.28
C ILE A 52 -10.73 11.29 -10.56
N MET A 53 -10.28 10.56 -9.54
CA MET A 53 -9.14 9.67 -9.63
C MET A 53 -9.49 8.32 -10.26
N GLY A 54 -10.78 7.97 -10.38
CA GLY A 54 -11.24 6.67 -10.86
C GLY A 54 -10.89 5.51 -9.93
N SER A 55 -10.75 5.75 -8.63
CA SER A 55 -10.43 4.74 -7.62
C SER A 55 -11.44 4.77 -6.48
N SER A 56 -11.84 3.59 -5.98
CA SER A 56 -12.64 3.45 -4.76
C SER A 56 -11.85 3.74 -3.48
N MET A 57 -10.52 3.69 -3.58
CA MET A 57 -9.57 3.99 -2.50
C MET A 57 -8.60 5.10 -2.96
N PRO A 58 -9.06 6.33 -3.22
CA PRO A 58 -8.23 7.39 -3.75
C PRO A 58 -7.09 7.84 -2.82
N LEU A 59 -7.14 7.51 -1.53
CA LEU A 59 -6.13 7.91 -0.54
C LEU A 59 -5.76 6.71 0.34
N VAL A 60 -4.47 6.45 0.49
CA VAL A 60 -3.95 5.40 1.37
C VAL A 60 -2.76 5.92 2.19
N ILE A 61 -2.60 5.44 3.42
CA ILE A 61 -1.48 5.82 4.29
C ILE A 61 -0.40 4.75 4.24
N VAL A 62 0.85 5.18 4.10
CA VAL A 62 2.02 4.30 4.21
C VAL A 62 2.24 3.94 5.67
N VAL A 63 2.19 2.65 5.99
CA VAL A 63 2.25 2.16 7.37
C VAL A 63 3.62 1.61 7.78
N SER A 64 4.53 1.37 6.81
CA SER A 64 5.86 0.78 7.00
C SER A 64 6.91 1.44 6.10
N GLY A 65 8.19 1.11 6.31
CA GLY A 65 9.31 1.61 5.50
C GLY A 65 9.65 0.76 4.27
N SER A 66 8.74 -0.11 3.79
CA SER A 66 9.05 -1.03 2.67
C SER A 66 9.30 -0.34 1.34
N MET A 67 8.87 0.91 1.20
CA MET A 67 9.00 1.74 0.00
C MET A 67 10.03 2.85 0.14
N GLU A 68 10.88 2.81 1.18
CA GLU A 68 11.98 3.76 1.31
C GLU A 68 13.00 3.55 0.17
N PRO A 69 13.62 4.64 -0.34
CA PRO A 69 13.52 6.03 0.11
C PRO A 69 12.40 6.83 -0.57
N VAL A 70 11.56 6.21 -1.41
CA VAL A 70 10.59 6.93 -2.26
C VAL A 70 9.35 7.35 -1.47
N LEU A 71 8.85 6.46 -0.62
CA LEU A 71 7.74 6.72 0.29
C LEU A 71 8.15 6.36 1.71
N HIS A 72 7.76 7.20 2.66
CA HIS A 72 8.04 7.01 4.07
C HIS A 72 6.76 6.68 4.82
N ARG A 73 6.91 5.99 5.95
CA ARG A 73 5.81 5.79 6.89
C ARG A 73 5.15 7.14 7.20
N GLY A 74 3.82 7.18 7.19
CA GLY A 74 3.04 8.39 7.43
C GLY A 74 2.76 9.24 6.19
N ASP A 75 3.33 8.92 5.03
CA ASP A 75 2.92 9.56 3.78
C ASP A 75 1.48 9.15 3.41
N VAL A 76 0.72 10.09 2.86
CA VAL A 76 -0.61 9.84 2.29
C VAL A 76 -0.47 9.80 0.78
N VAL A 77 -0.67 8.64 0.17
CA VAL A 77 -0.57 8.44 -1.28
C VAL A 77 -1.92 8.65 -1.93
N LEU A 78 -1.95 9.47 -2.98
CA LEU A 78 -3.10 9.66 -3.86
C LEU A 78 -3.08 8.59 -4.95
N LEU A 79 -4.16 7.81 -5.07
CA LEU A 79 -4.26 6.70 -6.01
C LEU A 79 -5.15 7.06 -7.20
N LYS A 80 -4.65 6.80 -8.41
CA LYS A 80 -5.39 6.80 -9.67
C LYS A 80 -5.81 5.38 -10.03
N GLY A 81 -7.05 5.21 -10.49
CA GLY A 81 -7.55 3.92 -10.97
C GLY A 81 -6.72 3.34 -12.11
N VAL A 82 -6.68 2.01 -12.17
CA VAL A 82 -6.01 1.20 -13.20
C VAL A 82 -7.08 0.32 -13.82
N GLN A 83 -7.28 0.41 -15.14
CA GLN A 83 -8.30 -0.38 -15.85
C GLN A 83 -7.68 -1.50 -16.67
N THR A 84 -6.49 -1.25 -17.23
CA THR A 84 -5.78 -2.18 -18.09
C THR A 84 -4.29 -2.22 -17.72
N ILE A 85 -3.60 -3.29 -18.11
CA ILE A 85 -2.15 -3.40 -17.88
C ILE A 85 -1.35 -2.30 -18.60
N ASP A 86 -1.90 -1.69 -19.66
CA ASP A 86 -1.25 -0.61 -20.39
C ASP A 86 -1.26 0.73 -19.61
N ASP A 87 -2.13 0.85 -18.59
CA ASP A 87 -2.10 1.99 -17.68
C ASP A 87 -0.87 1.96 -16.76
N LEU A 88 -0.19 0.83 -16.63
CA LEU A 88 0.97 0.66 -15.75
C LEU A 88 2.29 0.77 -16.52
N LYS A 89 3.19 1.59 -15.99
CA LYS A 89 4.58 1.67 -16.46
C LYS A 89 5.43 0.63 -15.74
N THR A 90 5.91 -0.37 -16.47
CA THR A 90 7.04 -1.25 -16.10
C THR A 90 7.33 -2.18 -17.30
N GLN A 91 8.35 -3.03 -17.19
CA GLN A 91 8.64 -4.09 -18.18
C GLN A 91 7.47 -5.06 -18.33
N GLU A 92 7.35 -5.71 -19.48
CA GLU A 92 6.23 -6.59 -19.82
C GLU A 92 6.72 -7.91 -20.44
N VAL A 93 6.03 -9.00 -20.12
CA VAL A 93 6.18 -10.32 -20.75
C VAL A 93 4.83 -10.87 -21.14
N THR A 94 4.78 -11.60 -22.26
CA THR A 94 3.62 -12.43 -22.63
C THR A 94 3.95 -13.89 -22.41
N ILE A 95 3.10 -14.62 -21.70
CA ILE A 95 3.28 -16.04 -21.41
C ILE A 95 2.12 -16.82 -22.00
N ASN A 96 2.41 -17.86 -22.76
CA ASN A 96 1.40 -18.71 -23.40
C ASN A 96 0.88 -19.82 -22.46
N ARG A 97 0.42 -19.44 -21.25
CA ARG A 97 -0.20 -20.34 -20.26
C ARG A 97 -1.17 -19.60 -19.37
N ASN A 98 -2.01 -20.34 -18.64
CA ASN A 98 -2.86 -19.78 -17.58
C ASN A 98 -2.05 -19.60 -16.28
N LEU A 99 -2.27 -18.49 -15.56
CA LEU A 99 -1.58 -18.18 -14.30
C LEU A 99 -2.50 -18.16 -13.07
N LYS A 100 -3.82 -18.15 -13.24
CA LYS A 100 -4.76 -18.14 -12.13
C LYS A 100 -4.53 -19.32 -11.18
N GLY A 101 -4.21 -19.00 -9.93
CA GLY A 101 -3.95 -20.00 -8.89
C GLY A 101 -2.56 -20.65 -8.94
N LEU A 102 -1.68 -20.21 -9.83
CA LEU A 102 -0.28 -20.65 -9.85
C LEU A 102 0.59 -19.72 -9.01
N GLY A 103 1.37 -20.31 -8.11
CA GLY A 103 2.37 -19.56 -7.36
C GLY A 103 3.50 -19.13 -8.30
N PHE A 104 4.21 -18.06 -7.95
CA PHE A 104 5.34 -17.59 -8.77
C PHE A 104 6.37 -18.70 -9.06
N TRP A 105 6.60 -19.59 -8.08
CA TRP A 105 7.51 -20.74 -8.22
C TRP A 105 7.17 -21.68 -9.38
N ASP A 106 5.91 -21.73 -9.84
CA ASP A 106 5.44 -22.65 -10.88
C ASP A 106 5.69 -22.16 -12.31
N PHE A 107 6.09 -20.89 -12.48
CA PHE A 107 6.31 -20.28 -13.80
C PHE A 107 7.51 -19.32 -13.86
N GLY A 108 8.16 -19.06 -12.73
CA GLY A 108 9.34 -18.21 -12.67
C GLY A 108 10.31 -18.61 -11.57
N HIS A 109 11.51 -18.07 -11.67
CA HIS A 109 12.57 -18.29 -10.68
C HIS A 109 13.21 -16.97 -10.28
N VAL A 110 13.53 -16.86 -8.99
CA VAL A 110 14.20 -15.70 -8.41
C VAL A 110 15.71 -15.86 -8.54
N ASN A 111 16.39 -14.85 -9.08
CA ASN A 111 17.85 -14.82 -9.13
C ASN A 111 18.39 -13.90 -8.03
N TYR A 112 19.16 -14.51 -7.14
CA TYR A 112 19.76 -13.84 -5.99
C TYR A 112 21.19 -13.44 -6.30
N TYR A 113 21.56 -12.20 -5.98
CA TYR A 113 22.95 -11.75 -6.02
C TYR A 113 23.42 -11.34 -4.62
N PRO A 114 24.72 -11.46 -4.32
CA PRO A 114 25.27 -10.97 -3.05
C PRO A 114 24.93 -9.49 -2.85
N ASP A 115 24.26 -9.16 -1.76
CA ASP A 115 24.01 -7.79 -1.34
C ASP A 115 25.10 -7.37 -0.34
N PRO A 116 25.99 -6.43 -0.69
CA PRO A 116 27.05 -5.96 0.20
C PRO A 116 26.54 -5.27 1.48
N GLY A 117 25.27 -4.84 1.52
CA GLY A 117 24.65 -4.15 2.65
C GLY A 117 23.79 -5.03 3.56
N ALA A 118 23.59 -6.31 3.22
CA ALA A 118 22.72 -7.18 4.00
C ALA A 118 23.41 -7.66 5.29
N ILE A 119 22.76 -7.38 6.43
CA ILE A 119 23.22 -7.81 7.77
C ILE A 119 23.19 -9.35 7.83
N PRO A 120 24.31 -10.03 8.16
CA PRO A 120 24.32 -11.47 8.35
C PRO A 120 23.51 -11.82 9.61
N LEU A 121 22.34 -12.45 9.43
CA LEU A 121 21.57 -13.00 10.55
C LEU A 121 22.10 -14.39 10.96
N ASN A 122 22.11 -14.65 12.27
CA ASN A 122 22.41 -15.94 12.87
C ASN A 122 21.41 -17.01 12.39
N SER A 123 21.93 -18.05 11.75
CA SER A 123 21.30 -18.93 10.77
C SER A 123 20.39 -20.04 11.33
N ASN A 124 19.53 -19.76 12.30
CA ASN A 124 18.64 -20.78 12.88
C ASN A 124 17.17 -20.70 12.43
N LEU A 125 16.83 -19.84 11.47
CA LEU A 125 15.48 -19.73 10.90
C LEU A 125 15.46 -20.20 9.42
N PRO A 126 14.60 -21.17 9.05
CA PRO A 126 14.40 -21.53 7.66
C PRO A 126 13.80 -20.35 6.89
N GLY A 127 14.41 -19.99 5.75
CA GLY A 127 13.89 -18.98 4.82
C GLY A 127 14.55 -17.59 4.86
N GLN A 128 15.53 -17.36 5.74
CA GLN A 128 16.25 -16.08 5.77
C GLN A 128 17.55 -16.19 4.97
N ARG A 129 17.50 -15.88 3.67
CA ARG A 129 18.69 -15.78 2.81
C ARG A 129 19.43 -14.47 3.12
N THR A 130 20.25 -14.50 4.16
CA THR A 130 21.10 -13.37 4.56
C THR A 130 22.15 -13.10 3.47
N GLY A 131 22.49 -11.84 3.23
CA GLY A 131 23.54 -11.48 2.29
C GLY A 131 23.16 -11.51 0.80
N ARG A 132 21.89 -11.72 0.42
CA ARG A 132 21.48 -11.73 -1.00
C ARG A 132 20.21 -10.93 -1.27
N GLY A 133 20.34 -9.87 -2.05
CA GLY A 133 19.22 -9.13 -2.61
C GLY A 133 18.63 -9.86 -3.80
N VAL A 134 17.31 -9.74 -4.00
CA VAL A 134 16.69 -10.13 -5.26
C VAL A 134 16.81 -8.98 -6.24
N TYR A 135 17.52 -9.22 -7.35
CA TYR A 135 17.72 -8.20 -8.38
C TYR A 135 17.08 -8.54 -9.72
N SER A 136 16.75 -9.82 -9.96
CA SER A 136 16.07 -10.20 -11.18
C SER A 136 15.25 -11.47 -11.01
N ILE A 137 14.26 -11.64 -11.87
CA ILE A 137 13.48 -12.85 -12.02
C ILE A 137 13.69 -13.42 -13.42
N THR A 138 13.58 -14.73 -13.55
CA THR A 138 13.59 -15.42 -14.83
C THR A 138 12.22 -16.01 -15.09
N ILE A 139 11.64 -15.71 -16.25
CA ILE A 139 10.36 -16.24 -16.74
C ILE A 139 10.57 -16.58 -18.22
N GLU A 140 10.15 -17.78 -18.66
CA GLU A 140 10.31 -18.24 -20.06
C GLU A 140 11.74 -18.01 -20.60
N ASP A 141 12.75 -18.41 -19.81
CA ASP A 141 14.19 -18.23 -20.10
C ASP A 141 14.69 -16.78 -20.26
N GLN A 142 13.83 -15.78 -20.06
CA GLN A 142 14.18 -14.37 -20.11
C GLN A 142 14.41 -13.82 -18.71
N ASN A 143 15.49 -13.06 -18.54
CA ASN A 143 15.86 -12.43 -17.28
C ASN A 143 15.37 -10.98 -17.22
N TYR A 144 14.59 -10.67 -16.19
CA TYR A 144 14.00 -9.37 -15.93
C TYR A 144 14.62 -8.78 -14.67
N ARG A 145 15.43 -7.74 -14.83
CA ARG A 145 16.01 -7.02 -13.69
C ARG A 145 14.97 -6.09 -13.08
N PHE A 146 14.93 -6.01 -11.75
CA PHE A 146 14.05 -5.07 -11.08
C PHE A 146 14.51 -3.64 -11.32
N GLN A 147 13.57 -2.82 -11.79
CA GLN A 147 13.78 -1.41 -12.07
C GLN A 147 13.04 -0.58 -11.04
N THR A 148 13.62 0.56 -10.67
CA THR A 148 13.03 1.50 -9.69
C THR A 148 12.13 2.55 -10.35
N ASP A 149 11.85 2.43 -11.65
CA ASP A 149 11.08 3.39 -12.44
C ASP A 149 9.68 2.89 -12.81
N GLY A 150 9.30 1.70 -12.34
CA GLY A 150 7.96 1.15 -12.46
C GLY A 150 6.94 1.86 -11.56
N ASP A 151 5.66 1.81 -11.91
CA ASP A 151 4.59 2.44 -11.13
C ASP A 151 4.47 1.81 -9.73
N ILE A 152 4.16 2.62 -8.72
CA ILE A 152 3.81 2.15 -7.37
C ILE A 152 2.32 1.85 -7.36
N ILE A 153 1.94 0.64 -7.00
CA ILE A 153 0.55 0.18 -6.98
C ILE A 153 0.13 -0.25 -5.59
N VAL A 154 -1.19 -0.30 -5.40
CA VAL A 154 -1.79 -0.74 -4.14
C VAL A 154 -2.73 -1.91 -4.38
N TYR A 155 -2.56 -2.97 -3.61
CA TYR A 155 -3.39 -4.18 -3.66
C TYR A 155 -3.57 -4.74 -2.26
N PHE A 156 -4.49 -5.69 -2.09
CA PHE A 156 -4.67 -6.39 -0.83
C PHE A 156 -4.01 -7.76 -0.87
N SER A 157 -3.22 -8.09 0.16
CA SER A 157 -2.75 -9.47 0.31
C SER A 157 -3.83 -10.36 0.91
N HIS A 158 -4.03 -11.53 0.31
CA HIS A 158 -4.99 -12.55 0.75
C HIS A 158 -4.34 -13.74 1.46
N MET A 159 -3.08 -13.64 1.88
CA MET A 159 -2.44 -14.73 2.62
C MET A 159 -3.11 -14.98 3.98
N THR A 160 -3.38 -16.26 4.21
CA THR A 160 -4.35 -16.83 5.14
C THR A 160 -4.14 -16.40 6.60
N GLY A 161 -5.20 -15.83 7.20
CA GLY A 161 -5.31 -15.61 8.65
C GLY A 161 -5.08 -14.18 9.14
N ARG A 162 -4.72 -13.23 8.27
CA ARG A 162 -4.68 -11.80 8.60
C ARG A 162 -5.80 -11.07 7.89
N MET A 163 -6.33 -10.01 8.51
CA MET A 163 -7.22 -9.07 7.83
C MET A 163 -6.47 -8.51 6.61
N PRO A 164 -7.13 -8.33 5.45
CA PRO A 164 -6.45 -7.85 4.25
C PRO A 164 -5.83 -6.47 4.52
N GLU A 165 -4.50 -6.42 4.52
CA GLU A 165 -3.72 -5.20 4.64
C GLU A 165 -3.41 -4.66 3.24
N ALA A 166 -3.58 -3.35 3.07
CA ALA A 166 -3.19 -2.68 1.83
C ALA A 166 -1.66 -2.69 1.71
N ILE A 167 -1.16 -3.30 0.63
CA ILE A 167 0.26 -3.33 0.30
C ILE A 167 0.52 -2.26 -0.76
N ILE A 168 1.45 -1.36 -0.47
CA ILE A 168 1.86 -0.29 -1.39
C ILE A 168 3.25 -0.67 -1.90
N HIS A 169 3.37 -1.24 -3.10
CA HIS A 169 4.64 -1.72 -3.64
C HIS A 169 4.83 -1.39 -5.12
N ARG A 170 6.07 -1.46 -5.61
CA ARG A 170 6.39 -1.16 -7.01
C ARG A 170 6.03 -2.34 -7.91
N ALA A 171 5.38 -2.04 -9.03
CA ALA A 171 5.19 -2.98 -10.12
C ALA A 171 6.54 -3.23 -10.81
N VAL A 172 7.04 -4.47 -10.73
CA VAL A 172 8.33 -4.86 -11.29
C VAL A 172 8.23 -5.59 -12.63
N LEU A 173 7.09 -6.21 -12.93
CA LEU A 173 6.84 -6.85 -14.23
C LEU A 173 5.35 -7.01 -14.48
N LYS A 174 4.92 -6.67 -15.69
CA LYS A 174 3.59 -6.93 -16.25
C LYS A 174 3.59 -8.26 -16.99
N ILE A 175 2.55 -9.05 -16.80
CA ILE A 175 2.39 -10.36 -17.45
C ILE A 175 1.06 -10.41 -18.18
N LYS A 176 1.10 -10.61 -19.50
CA LYS A 176 -0.06 -10.97 -20.32
C LYS A 176 -0.11 -12.49 -20.44
N ALA A 177 -1.07 -13.13 -19.80
CA ALA A 177 -1.28 -14.58 -19.81
C ALA A 177 -2.50 -14.95 -20.67
N LEU A 178 -2.76 -16.24 -20.84
CA LEU A 178 -3.94 -16.70 -21.59
C LEU A 178 -5.26 -16.42 -20.87
N ASP A 179 -5.24 -16.37 -19.54
CA ASP A 179 -6.41 -16.23 -18.67
C ASP A 179 -6.55 -14.85 -18.01
N GLY A 180 -5.63 -13.92 -18.26
CA GLY A 180 -5.70 -12.58 -17.69
C GLY A 180 -4.41 -11.80 -17.76
N GLU A 181 -4.47 -10.61 -17.16
CA GLU A 181 -3.37 -9.66 -17.02
C GLU A 181 -2.95 -9.60 -15.56
N TYR A 182 -1.65 -9.75 -15.31
CA TYR A 182 -1.12 -9.83 -13.95
C TYR A 182 0.09 -8.92 -13.75
N VAL A 183 0.37 -8.61 -12.50
CA VAL A 183 1.51 -7.79 -12.06
C VAL A 183 2.28 -8.50 -10.97
N LEU A 184 3.60 -8.47 -11.09
CA LEU A 184 4.54 -8.85 -10.05
C LEU A 184 5.03 -7.60 -9.31
N THR A 185 5.24 -7.70 -8.00
CA THR A 185 5.49 -6.53 -7.15
C THR A 185 6.70 -6.70 -6.23
N LYS A 186 7.28 -5.57 -5.81
CA LYS A 186 8.35 -5.54 -4.83
C LYS A 186 8.35 -4.22 -4.05
N GLY A 187 8.58 -4.28 -2.74
CA GLY A 187 8.94 -3.10 -1.95
C GLY A 187 10.38 -2.65 -2.22
N ASP A 188 10.59 -1.35 -2.45
CA ASP A 188 11.90 -0.79 -2.81
C ASP A 188 13.00 -1.08 -1.78
N ALA A 189 12.65 -1.07 -0.49
CA ALA A 189 13.55 -1.35 0.63
C ALA A 189 13.53 -2.82 1.07
N ASN A 190 12.66 -3.65 0.50
CA ASN A 190 12.57 -5.06 0.88
C ASN A 190 13.67 -5.84 0.16
N PRO A 191 14.48 -6.67 0.84
CA PRO A 191 15.36 -7.62 0.16
C PRO A 191 14.60 -8.69 -0.66
N PRO A 192 13.53 -9.35 -0.13
CA PRO A 192 12.79 -10.35 -0.89
C PRO A 192 11.85 -9.71 -1.92
N PHE A 193 11.46 -10.52 -2.88
CA PHE A 193 10.42 -10.24 -3.87
C PHE A 193 9.05 -10.67 -3.30
N ASP A 194 7.97 -9.94 -3.61
CA ASP A 194 6.71 -10.12 -2.86
C ASP A 194 6.07 -11.50 -3.04
N GLN A 195 6.30 -12.12 -4.20
CA GLN A 195 5.80 -13.46 -4.54
C GLN A 195 6.82 -14.59 -4.32
N ASP A 196 7.96 -14.31 -3.70
CA ASP A 196 8.99 -15.30 -3.41
C ASP A 196 8.65 -16.15 -2.17
N CYS A 197 7.64 -17.01 -2.32
CA CYS A 197 7.15 -17.89 -1.25
C CYS A 197 7.86 -19.26 -1.19
N GLY A 198 8.80 -19.52 -2.11
CA GLY A 198 9.34 -20.85 -2.33
C GLY A 198 8.26 -21.87 -2.68
N ARG A 199 8.47 -23.14 -2.31
CA ARG A 199 7.48 -24.20 -2.53
C ARG A 199 6.34 -24.11 -1.51
N VAL A 200 5.12 -24.41 -1.94
CA VAL A 200 3.98 -24.53 -1.02
C VAL A 200 3.76 -26.00 -0.68
N ILE A 201 4.02 -26.37 0.57
CA ILE A 201 3.87 -27.74 1.07
C ILE A 201 2.69 -27.74 2.05
N THR A 202 1.66 -28.55 1.80
CA THR A 202 0.48 -28.65 2.68
C THR A 202 -0.22 -27.31 2.97
N GLY A 203 -0.21 -26.39 1.99
CA GLY A 203 -0.81 -25.05 2.12
C GLY A 203 0.06 -24.03 2.87
N ILE A 204 1.30 -24.39 3.22
CA ILE A 204 2.24 -23.52 3.92
C ILE A 204 3.38 -23.15 2.96
N PRO A 205 3.67 -21.85 2.75
CA PRO A 205 4.81 -21.43 1.94
C PRO A 205 6.14 -21.74 2.64
N GLU A 206 7.16 -22.12 1.86
CA GLU A 206 8.52 -22.37 2.33
C GLU A 206 9.17 -21.11 2.91
N TYR A 207 8.85 -19.94 2.35
CA TYR A 207 9.38 -18.65 2.77
C TYR A 207 8.27 -17.66 3.16
N PRO A 208 8.55 -16.75 4.11
CA PRO A 208 7.65 -15.65 4.39
C PRO A 208 7.64 -14.69 3.20
N CYS A 209 6.53 -14.64 2.50
CA CYS A 209 6.28 -13.73 1.38
C CYS A 209 5.09 -12.83 1.69
N ILE A 210 4.69 -11.97 0.75
CA ILE A 210 3.52 -11.11 0.92
C ILE A 210 2.30 -11.71 0.25
N THR A 211 2.47 -12.30 -0.92
CA THR A 211 1.38 -12.94 -1.67
C THR A 211 1.92 -14.10 -2.49
N LEU A 212 1.20 -15.21 -2.59
CA LEU A 212 1.64 -16.37 -3.36
C LEU A 212 1.51 -16.17 -4.88
N TYR A 213 0.46 -15.46 -5.27
CA TYR A 213 0.00 -15.38 -6.64
C TYR A 213 0.43 -14.05 -7.29
N PRO A 214 0.65 -14.03 -8.61
CA PRO A 214 0.77 -12.77 -9.33
C PRO A 214 -0.55 -11.98 -9.19
N ILE A 215 -0.47 -10.65 -9.06
CA ILE A 215 -1.62 -9.80 -8.73
C ILE A 215 -2.44 -9.57 -10.00
N PRO A 216 -3.71 -10.00 -10.07
CA PRO A 216 -4.58 -9.70 -11.20
C PRO A 216 -4.81 -8.19 -11.31
N ILE A 217 -4.91 -7.67 -12.55
CA ILE A 217 -5.11 -6.23 -12.80
C ILE A 217 -6.38 -5.70 -12.09
N GLU A 218 -7.41 -6.53 -12.01
CA GLU A 218 -8.69 -6.22 -11.36
C GLU A 218 -8.63 -6.13 -9.82
N GLU A 219 -7.58 -6.67 -9.19
CA GLU A 219 -7.38 -6.59 -7.74
C GLU A 219 -6.57 -5.35 -7.31
N ILE A 220 -6.03 -4.59 -8.28
CA ILE A 220 -5.28 -3.37 -8.03
C ILE A 220 -6.25 -2.23 -7.68
N GLN A 221 -6.08 -1.67 -6.49
CA GLN A 221 -6.90 -0.55 -5.99
C GLN A 221 -6.57 0.79 -6.68
N GLY A 222 -5.36 0.89 -7.19
CA GLY A 222 -4.88 2.02 -7.98
C GLY A 222 -3.35 2.11 -7.98
N LYS A 223 -2.86 3.06 -8.77
CA LYS A 223 -1.45 3.43 -8.84
C LYS A 223 -1.21 4.81 -8.26
N SER A 224 -0.03 5.03 -7.68
CA SER A 224 0.37 6.32 -7.12
C SER A 224 0.36 7.42 -8.20
N ALA A 225 -0.39 8.49 -7.93
CA ALA A 225 -0.37 9.72 -8.70
C ALA A 225 0.42 10.84 -8.01
N GLY A 226 0.83 10.61 -6.76
CA GLY A 226 1.51 11.57 -5.91
C GLY A 226 1.28 11.25 -4.44
N PHE A 227 1.93 11.99 -3.55
CA PHE A 227 1.74 11.81 -2.11
C PHE A 227 1.89 13.14 -1.37
N VAL A 228 1.29 13.19 -0.18
CA VAL A 228 1.48 14.29 0.78
C VAL A 228 2.28 13.74 1.96
N PRO A 229 3.45 14.32 2.25
CA PRO A 229 4.34 13.75 3.24
C PRO A 229 3.79 13.93 4.66
N LEU A 230 4.04 12.94 5.52
CA LEU A 230 3.87 12.97 6.98
C LEU A 230 2.45 13.20 7.56
N ILE A 231 1.43 13.57 6.77
CA ILE A 231 0.09 13.85 7.31
C ILE A 231 -0.55 12.61 7.95
N GLY A 232 -0.27 11.43 7.39
CA GLY A 232 -0.75 10.15 7.90
C GLY A 232 -0.25 9.82 9.31
N PHE A 233 0.86 10.43 9.78
CA PHE A 233 1.35 10.23 11.14
C PHE A 233 0.32 10.60 12.20
N VAL A 234 -0.53 11.60 11.94
CA VAL A 234 -1.61 11.96 12.87
C VAL A 234 -2.51 10.75 13.12
N LYS A 235 -2.93 10.05 12.06
CA LYS A 235 -3.72 8.82 12.20
C LYS A 235 -2.90 7.71 12.86
N LEU A 236 -1.66 7.49 12.41
CA LEU A 236 -0.82 6.40 12.93
C LEU A 236 -0.61 6.54 14.44
N VAL A 237 -0.25 7.72 14.93
CA VAL A 237 0.00 7.96 16.36
C VAL A 237 -1.28 7.86 17.18
N LEU A 238 -2.40 8.40 16.69
CA LEU A 238 -3.66 8.45 17.45
C LEU A 238 -4.41 7.12 17.46
N VAL A 239 -4.20 6.26 16.47
CA VAL A 239 -5.00 5.04 16.27
C VAL A 239 -4.12 3.79 16.31
N ASP A 240 -3.17 3.67 15.37
CA ASP A 240 -2.44 2.42 15.13
C ASP A 240 -1.32 2.18 16.16
N ASP A 241 -0.69 3.25 16.63
CA ASP A 241 0.46 3.23 17.55
C ASP A 241 0.12 3.79 18.93
N LEU A 242 -1.13 4.18 19.22
CA LEU A 242 -1.47 4.88 20.47
C LEU A 242 -0.95 4.17 21.71
N THR A 243 -1.15 2.86 21.81
CA THR A 243 -0.65 2.05 22.93
C THR A 243 0.88 2.03 23.00
N GLN A 244 1.56 1.91 21.86
CA GLN A 244 3.01 1.84 21.79
C GLN A 244 3.65 3.20 22.08
N PHE A 245 3.01 4.28 21.62
CA PHE A 245 3.37 5.66 21.89
C PHE A 245 3.22 5.98 23.38
N LEU A 246 2.09 5.61 23.99
CA LEU A 246 1.85 5.77 25.43
C LEU A 246 2.82 4.93 26.29
N GLN A 247 3.34 3.82 25.75
CA GLN A 247 4.36 2.98 26.39
C GLN A 247 5.80 3.46 26.15
N GLY A 248 6.01 4.55 25.41
CA GLY A 248 7.34 5.11 25.14
C GLY A 248 8.16 4.35 24.09
N CYS A 249 7.55 3.43 23.34
CA CYS A 249 8.19 2.64 22.27
C CYS A 249 7.52 2.90 20.91
N PRO A 250 7.63 4.11 20.34
CA PRO A 250 7.01 4.41 19.06
C PRO A 250 7.69 3.63 17.92
N LYS A 251 6.91 2.98 17.05
CA LYS A 251 7.39 2.27 15.84
C LYS A 251 8.05 3.18 14.78
N THR A 252 8.24 4.48 15.06
CA THR A 252 8.49 5.52 14.04
C THR A 252 9.91 6.06 13.98
N LEU A 253 10.86 5.58 14.78
CA LEU A 253 12.27 5.85 14.52
C LEU A 253 12.97 4.52 14.38
N SER A 254 13.80 4.40 13.35
CA SER A 254 14.84 3.40 13.24
C SER A 254 15.62 3.38 14.56
N CYS A 255 15.20 2.54 15.50
CA CYS A 255 15.87 2.37 16.78
C CYS A 255 17.20 1.68 16.47
N PRO A 256 18.36 2.35 16.60
CA PRO A 256 19.62 1.73 16.23
C PRO A 256 19.99 0.59 17.17
N THR A 257 19.40 0.52 18.37
CA THR A 257 19.62 -0.57 19.33
C THR A 257 18.51 -0.56 20.39
N GLY A 258 17.72 -1.63 20.47
CA GLY A 258 17.24 -2.14 21.77
C GLY A 258 15.89 -1.68 22.34
N CYS A 259 15.01 -0.99 21.61
CA CYS A 259 13.66 -0.72 22.11
C CYS A 259 12.62 -1.52 21.35
N CYS A 260 12.36 -2.75 21.83
CA CYS A 260 11.11 -3.52 21.75
C CYS A 260 11.43 -5.01 21.96
N PHE A 261 11.38 -5.47 23.20
CA PHE A 261 11.10 -6.87 23.51
C PHE A 261 10.02 -6.88 24.61
N PRO A 262 9.03 -7.79 24.57
CA PRO A 262 8.32 -8.17 25.77
C PRO A 262 9.27 -8.88 26.76
#